data_AF-A0A4D4N436-F1
#
_entry.id   AF-A0A4D4N436-F1
#
_cell.length_a   1.000
_cell.length_b   1.000
_cell.length_c   1.000
_cell.angle_alpha   90.00
_cell.angle_beta   90.00
_cell.angle_gamma   90.00
#
_symmetry.space_group_name_H-M   'P 1'
#
loop_
_entity.id
_entity.type
_entity.pdbx_description
1 polymer ?
#
loop_
_entity_poly.entity_id
_entity_poly.type
_entity_poly.pdbx_seq_one_letter_code
_entity_poly.pdbx_strand_id
1 'polypeptide(L)' 'MQERGAAAVDLPALVHDTRAFHPREAVRALTAGVLETCDGNLKDDATVLILDWHGTPGAPRYGDTPMQAR' A
#
# COMPACT_ATOMS: atom_id res chain seq x y z
N MET A 1 -4.74 -1.66 6.05
CA MET A 1 -6.09 -1.32 5.57
C MET A 1 -7.06 -2.27 6.26
N GLN A 2 -8.05 -1.75 6.99
CA GLN A 2 -9.03 -2.58 7.70
C GLN A 2 -10.35 -2.48 6.92
N GLU A 3 -10.41 -3.19 5.81
CA GLU A 3 -11.61 -3.29 4.99
C GLU A 3 -12.48 -4.44 5.54
N ARG A 4 -13.76 -4.17 5.84
CA ARG A 4 -14.72 -5.12 6.41
C ARG A 4 -15.67 -5.75 5.37
N GLY A 5 -15.79 -5.15 4.19
CA GLY A 5 -16.62 -5.58 3.06
C GLY A 5 -15.85 -6.18 1.87
N ALA A 6 -14.57 -5.82 1.69
CA ALA A 6 -13.67 -6.28 0.63
C ALA A 6 -12.69 -7.35 1.12
N ALA A 7 -13.11 -8.20 2.07
CA ALA A 7 -12.29 -9.26 2.65
C ALA A 7 -11.76 -10.29 1.63
N ALA A 8 -12.34 -10.32 0.42
CA ALA A 8 -11.88 -11.16 -0.68
C ALA A 8 -10.69 -10.54 -1.47
N VAL A 9 -10.36 -9.26 -1.27
CA VAL A 9 -9.18 -8.64 -1.88
C VAL A 9 -7.95 -9.11 -1.11
N ASP A 10 -7.02 -9.79 -1.79
CA ASP A 10 -5.67 -10.01 -1.27
C ASP A 10 -4.86 -8.72 -1.34
N LEU A 11 -5.16 -7.81 -0.40
CA LEU A 11 -4.50 -6.51 -0.31
C LEU A 11 -2.97 -6.63 -0.12
N PRO A 12 -2.43 -7.56 0.71
CA PRO A 12 -0.99 -7.78 0.79
C PRO A 12 -0.34 -8.11 -0.56
N ALA A 13 -0.92 -9.02 -1.34
CA ALA A 13 -0.39 -9.36 -2.66
C ALA A 13 -0.46 -8.15 -3.60
N LEU A 14 -1.59 -7.44 -3.63
CA LEU A 14 -1.78 -6.27 -4.50
C LEU A 14 -0.82 -5.11 -4.15
N VAL A 15 -0.54 -4.90 -2.86
CA VAL A 15 0.47 -3.94 -2.40
C VAL A 15 1.87 -4.37 -2.83
N HIS A 16 2.19 -5.66 -2.76
CA HIS A 16 3.48 -6.17 -3.18
C HIS A 16 3.69 -6.03 -4.69
N ASP A 17 2.67 -6.33 -5.49
CA ASP A 17 2.73 -6.26 -6.95
C ASP A 17 2.85 -4.82 -7.47
N THR A 18 2.31 -3.87 -6.72
CA THR A 18 2.35 -2.43 -7.05
C THR A 18 3.55 -1.70 -6.47
N ARG A 19 4.48 -2.37 -5.78
CA ARG A 19 5.60 -1.75 -5.04
C ARG A 19 6.53 -0.85 -5.87
N ALA A 20 6.61 -1.09 -7.18
CA ALA A 20 7.48 -0.34 -8.09
C ALA A 20 6.73 0.75 -8.87
N PHE A 21 5.42 0.85 -8.69
CA PHE A 21 4.60 1.82 -9.40
C PHE A 21 4.80 3.22 -8.82
N HIS A 22 4.60 4.23 -9.66
CA HIS A 22 4.49 5.59 -9.13
C HIS A 22 3.28 5.63 -8.17
N PRO A 23 3.31 6.40 -7.06
CA PRO A 23 2.23 6.41 -6.06
C PRO A 23 0.83 6.60 -6.66
N ARG A 24 0.74 7.45 -7.70
CA ARG A 24 -0.51 7.68 -8.45
C ARG A 24 -1.05 6.44 -9.17
N GLU A 25 -0.17 5.60 -9.71
CA GLU A 25 -0.53 4.36 -10.40
C GLU A 25 -0.90 3.27 -9.38
N ALA A 26 -0.13 3.16 -8.30
CA ALA A 26 -0.43 2.22 -7.22
C ALA A 26 -1.80 2.49 -6.57
N VAL A 27 -2.15 3.75 -6.29
CA VAL A 27 -3.48 4.11 -5.78
C VAL A 27 -4.58 3.66 -6.75
N ARG A 28 -4.41 3.90 -8.05
CA ARG A 28 -5.41 3.49 -9.06
C ARG A 28 -5.58 1.97 -9.12
N ALA A 29 -4.48 1.22 -9.09
CA ALA A 29 -4.51 -0.24 -9.12
C ALA A 29 -5.20 -0.82 -7.87
N LEU A 30 -4.86 -0.31 -6.68
CA LEU A 30 -5.50 -0.72 -5.42
C LEU A 30 -7.01 -0.41 -5.43
N THR A 31 -7.41 0.80 -5.84
CA THR A 31 -8.82 1.17 -5.92
C THR A 31 -9.59 0.31 -6.92
N ALA A 32 -9.00 0.03 -8.09
CA ALA A 32 -9.62 -0.83 -9.10
C ALA A 32 -9.81 -2.27 -8.59
N GLY A 33 -8.79 -2.86 -7.94
CA GLY A 33 -8.89 -4.22 -7.39
C GLY A 33 -9.96 -4.34 -6.29
N VAL A 34 -10.10 -3.33 -5.44
CA VAL A 34 -11.18 -3.27 -4.44
C VAL A 34 -12.55 -3.16 -5.10
N LEU A 35 -12.72 -2.28 -6.08
CA LEU A 35 -13.99 -2.13 -6.79
C LEU A 35 -14.40 -3.40 -7.55
N GLU A 36 -13.46 -4.06 -8.23
CA GLU A 36 -13.70 -5.30 -8.96
C GLU A 36 -14.16 -6.43 -8.02
N THR A 37 -13.49 -6.58 -6.89
CA THR A 37 -13.83 -7.64 -5.91
C THR A 37 -15.17 -7.38 -5.21
N CYS A 38 -15.58 -6.13 -5.13
CA CYS A 38 -16.88 -5.74 -4.60
C CYS A 38 -18.00 -5.75 -5.67
N ASP A 39 -17.73 -6.22 -6.90
CA ASP A 39 -18.66 -6.14 -8.04
C ASP A 39 -19.18 -4.71 -8.28
N GLY A 40 -18.35 -3.70 -8.02
CA GLY A 40 -18.70 -2.29 -8.07
C GLY A 40 -19.64 -1.80 -6.96
N ASN A 41 -20.03 -2.67 -6.02
CA ASN A 41 -20.96 -2.38 -4.94
C ASN A 41 -20.27 -2.37 -3.57
N LEU A 42 -19.66 -1.25 -3.24
CA LEU A 42 -19.09 -0.99 -1.93
C LEU A 42 -20.20 -0.88 -0.87
N LYS A 43 -20.10 -1.70 0.18
CA LYS A 43 -21.07 -1.72 1.28
C LYS A 43 -20.88 -0.57 2.28
N ASP A 44 -19.71 0.08 2.27
CA ASP A 44 -19.38 1.26 3.05
C ASP A 44 -18.43 2.21 2.28
N ASP A 45 -18.00 3.29 2.94
CA ASP A 45 -17.02 4.23 2.37
C ASP A 45 -15.60 3.65 2.44
N ALA A 46 -14.96 3.48 1.28
CA ALA A 46 -13.56 3.04 1.18
C ALA A 46 -12.64 4.20 0.76
N THR A 47 -11.51 4.36 1.47
CA THR A 47 -10.46 5.35 1.14
C THR A 47 -9.09 4.68 1.02
N VAL A 48 -8.36 4.97 -0.06
CA VAL A 48 -6.98 4.52 -0.29
C VAL A 48 -6.03 5.72 -0.19
N LEU A 49 -5.00 5.59 0.65
CA LEU A 49 -3.90 6.56 0.76
C LEU A 49 -2.59 5.82 0.53
N ILE A 50 -1.75 6.34 -0.36
CA ILE A 50 -0.36 5.90 -0.50
C ILE A 50 0.56 7.03 -0.06
N LEU A 51 1.49 6.68 0.82
CA LEU A 51 2.57 7.53 1.29
C LEU A 51 3.88 6.92 0.81
N ASP A 52 4.59 7.63 -0.07
CA ASP A 52 5.96 7.29 -0.42
C ASP A 52 6.90 8.08 0.50
N TRP A 53 7.79 7.36 1.20
CA TRP A 53 8.68 7.95 2.19
C TRP A 53 10.11 7.99 1.65
N HIS A 54 10.53 9.15 1.19
CA HIS A 54 11.88 9.35 0.61
C HIS A 54 13.00 9.50 1.66
N GLY A 55 12.69 9.44 2.96
CA GLY A 55 13.65 9.70 4.03
C GLY A 55 14.10 11.16 4.09
N THR A 56 14.94 11.48 5.09
CA THR A 56 15.57 12.80 5.19
C THR A 56 16.86 12.80 4.35
N PRO A 57 17.07 13.78 3.45
CA PRO A 57 18.32 13.89 2.71
C PRO A 57 19.52 13.95 3.68
N GLY A 58 20.47 13.02 3.54
CA GLY A 58 21.66 12.94 4.38
C GLY A 58 21.49 12.24 5.74
N ALA A 59 20.29 11.79 6.10
CA ALA A 59 20.13 10.89 7.24
C ALA A 59 20.51 9.46 6.85
N PRO A 60 21.20 8.70 7.72
CA PRO A 60 21.45 7.28 7.48
C PRO A 60 20.10 6.58 7.31
N ARG A 61 19.96 5.73 6.28
CA ARG A 61 18.71 4.98 6.10
C ARG A 61 18.58 4.01 7.27
N TYR A 62 17.33 3.78 7.71
CA TYR A 62 17.05 2.75 8.70
C TYR A 62 17.51 1.39 8.14
N GLY A 63 18.57 0.82 8.72
CA GLY A 63 19.25 -0.38 8.22
C GLY A 63 20.71 -0.17 7.77
N ASP A 64 21.14 1.06 7.53
CA ASP A 64 22.54 1.38 7.14
C ASP A 64 23.48 1.50 8.34
N THR A 65 22.95 1.63 9.56
CA THR A 65 23.76 1.60 10.78
C THR A 65 24.13 0.14 11.06
N PRO A 66 25.43 -0.24 11.02
CA PRO A 66 25.83 -1.59 11.38
C PRO A 66 25.39 -1.83 12.82
N MET A 67 24.63 -2.90 13.04
CA MET A 67 24.26 -3.39 14.36
C MET A 67 25.55 -3.69 15.10
N GLN A 68 26.02 -2.75 15.93
CA GLN A 68 27.13 -3.02 16.84
C GLN A 68 26.61 -4.01 17.88
N ALA A 69 27.00 -5.27 17.70
CA ALA A 69 26.80 -6.30 18.71
C ALA A 69 27.50 -5.86 20.00
N ARG A 70 26.72 -5.70 21.07
CA ARG A 70 27.23 -5.72 22.45
C ARG A 70 27.10 -7.12 23.00
#